data_AF-A0A2G7M1L9-F1
#
_entry.id   AF-A0A2G7M1L9-F1
#
_cell.length_a   1.000
_cell.length_b   1.000
_cell.length_c   1.000
_cell.angle_alpha   90.00
_cell.angle_beta   90.00
_cell.angle_gamma   90.00
#
_symmetry.space_group_name_H-M   'P 1'
#
loop_
_entity.id
_entity.type
_entity.pdbx_description
1 polymer ?
#
loop_
_entity_poly.entity_id
_entity_poly.type
_entity_poly.pdbx_seq_one_letter_code
_entity_poly.pdbx_strand_id
1 'polypeptide(L)'
;MVSGEEEILPAHGVFVAIGHYPNTKFLKGRIETDKDGYIVTVPGTSMANIFRVFAYGDVQDPRYRQAITGAGSEVMVAIDSEKFIEKEEVEVNPSNTSYPQLSLVIRRHWHTCSIAKGTRCRILYG
;
A
#
# COMPACT_ATOMS: atom_id res chain seq x y z
N MET A 1 -20.37 -13.96 33.27
CA MET A 1 -19.86 -15.06 34.10
C MET A 1 -19.29 -16.08 33.16
N VAL A 2 -17.98 -16.34 33.18
CA VAL A 2 -17.36 -17.35 32.32
C VAL A 2 -17.12 -18.55 33.22
N SER A 3 -17.86 -19.65 33.02
CA SER A 3 -17.78 -20.85 33.86
C SER A 3 -16.50 -21.65 33.62
N GLY A 4 -15.66 -21.27 32.63
CA GLY A 4 -14.46 -22.00 32.25
C GLY A 4 -14.73 -23.38 31.64
N GLU A 5 -16.01 -23.73 31.48
CA GLU A 5 -16.48 -24.96 30.88
C GLU A 5 -16.50 -24.80 29.36
N GLU A 6 -15.96 -25.79 28.66
CA GLU A 6 -16.00 -25.87 27.20
C GLU A 6 -17.35 -26.45 26.76
N GLU A 7 -17.98 -25.85 25.75
CA GLU A 7 -19.24 -26.32 25.19
C GLU A 7 -19.16 -26.42 23.67
N ILE A 8 -19.79 -27.45 23.11
CA ILE A 8 -19.91 -27.64 21.66
C ILE A 8 -21.17 -26.92 21.18
N LEU A 9 -20.99 -25.86 20.39
CA LEU A 9 -22.08 -25.09 19.80
C LEU A 9 -22.28 -25.51 18.33
N PRO A 10 -23.45 -26.06 17.95
CA PRO A 10 -23.74 -26.37 16.55
C PRO A 10 -23.94 -25.07 15.76
N ALA A 11 -23.08 -24.83 14.77
CA ALA A 11 -23.16 -23.65 13.89
C ALA A 11 -22.82 -24.03 12.44
N HIS A 12 -23.46 -23.36 11.48
CA HIS A 12 -23.16 -23.51 10.05
C HIS A 12 -21.95 -22.66 9.61
N GLY A 13 -21.56 -21.68 10.41
CA GLY A 13 -20.44 -20.78 10.13
C GLY A 13 -20.09 -19.91 11.33
N VAL A 14 -18.83 -19.48 11.39
CA VAL A 14 -18.29 -18.61 12.44
C VAL A 14 -17.59 -17.44 11.76
N PHE A 15 -17.86 -16.22 12.24
CA PHE A 15 -17.23 -15.00 11.77
C PHE A 15 -16.40 -14.39 12.91
N VAL A 16 -15.11 -14.21 12.68
CA VAL A 16 -14.18 -13.66 13.67
C VAL A 16 -13.99 -12.16 13.39
N ALA A 17 -14.47 -11.31 14.29
CA ALA A 17 -14.42 -9.86 14.18
C ALA A 17 -13.50 -9.24 15.26
N ILE A 18 -12.24 -9.66 15.31
CA ILE A 18 -11.23 -9.19 16.29
C ILE A 18 -10.47 -7.93 15.85
N GLY A 19 -10.82 -7.37 14.70
CA GLY A 19 -10.13 -6.24 14.09
C GLY A 19 -9.07 -6.65 13.06
N HIS A 20 -8.43 -5.66 12.46
CA HIS A 20 -7.41 -5.85 11.42
C HIS A 20 -6.10 -5.22 11.87
N TYR A 21 -5.00 -5.88 11.53
CA TYR A 21 -3.66 -5.38 11.80
C TYR A 21 -2.95 -5.09 10.46
N PRO A 22 -2.71 -3.83 10.10
CA PRO A 22 -2.04 -3.47 8.84
C PRO A 22 -0.57 -3.94 8.85
N ASN A 23 -0.08 -4.36 7.68
CA ASN A 23 1.27 -4.89 7.54
C ASN A 23 2.33 -3.79 7.44
N THR A 24 2.49 -2.98 8.50
CA THR A 24 3.39 -1.82 8.54
C THR A 24 4.61 -2.02 9.44
N LYS A 25 4.69 -3.13 10.19
CA LYS A 25 5.80 -3.41 11.14
C LYS A 25 7.19 -3.32 10.50
N PHE A 26 7.33 -3.72 9.23
CA PHE A 26 8.62 -3.69 8.53
C PHE A 26 9.18 -2.28 8.32
N LEU A 27 8.32 -1.26 8.40
CA LEU A 27 8.69 0.15 8.21
C LEU A 27 9.45 0.72 9.41
N LYS A 28 9.41 0.05 10.57
CA LYS A 28 10.15 0.42 11.79
C LYS A 28 9.97 1.91 12.17
N GLY A 29 8.75 2.44 12.01
CA GLY A 29 8.40 3.82 12.35
C GLY A 29 8.96 4.89 11.41
N ARG A 30 9.49 4.52 10.24
CA ARG A 30 9.98 5.50 9.25
C ARG A 30 8.84 6.29 8.61
N ILE A 31 7.75 5.59 8.30
CA ILE A 31 6.52 6.17 7.78
C ILE A 31 5.57 6.40 8.96
N GLU A 32 4.91 7.55 8.97
CA GLU A 32 3.92 7.89 9.98
C GLU A 32 2.71 6.95 9.89
N THR A 33 2.35 6.38 11.04
CA THR A 33 1.17 5.54 11.17
C THR A 33 0.28 6.04 12.29
N ASP A 34 -1.02 5.81 12.18
CA ASP A 34 -1.95 6.06 13.27
C ASP A 34 -1.73 5.09 14.44
N LYS A 35 -2.51 5.28 15.51
CA LYS A 35 -2.46 4.43 16.72
C LYS A 35 -2.75 2.94 16.44
N ASP A 36 -3.46 2.64 15.36
CA ASP A 36 -3.88 1.29 14.98
C ASP A 36 -2.92 0.69 13.92
N GLY A 37 -1.91 1.44 13.49
CA GLY A 37 -0.83 1.04 12.60
C GLY A 37 -1.07 1.33 11.12
N TYR A 38 -2.14 2.03 10.75
CA TYR A 38 -2.43 2.40 9.36
C TYR A 38 -1.55 3.56 8.93
N ILE A 39 -1.06 3.54 7.68
CA ILE A 39 -0.25 4.64 7.15
C ILE A 39 -1.10 5.89 7.04
N VAL A 40 -0.60 7.00 7.60
CA VAL A 40 -1.25 8.30 7.48
C VAL A 40 -0.92 8.89 6.11
N THR A 41 -1.94 9.12 5.30
CA THR A 41 -1.84 9.82 4.02
C THR A 41 -2.54 11.17 4.09
N VAL A 42 -2.16 12.08 3.19
CA VAL A 42 -2.87 13.36 3.03
C VAL A 42 -4.28 13.08 2.50
N PRO A 43 -5.36 13.55 3.15
CA PRO A 43 -6.72 13.25 2.74
C PRO A 43 -6.98 13.59 1.27
N GLY A 44 -7.47 12.62 0.51
CA GLY A 44 -7.77 12.78 -0.92
C GLY A 44 -6.58 12.58 -1.86
N THR A 45 -5.38 12.27 -1.33
CA THR A 45 -4.21 11.89 -2.12
C THR A 45 -3.62 10.58 -1.59
N SER A 46 -2.59 10.08 -2.27
CA SER A 46 -1.86 8.89 -1.83
C SER A 46 -0.53 9.18 -1.11
N MET A 47 -0.22 10.45 -0.88
CA MET A 47 1.08 10.87 -0.33
C MET A 47 1.19 10.59 1.17
N ALA A 48 2.30 9.96 1.57
CA ALA A 48 2.67 9.78 2.97
C ALA A 48 3.55 10.95 3.47
N ASN A 49 3.98 10.88 4.74
CA ASN A 49 4.84 11.89 5.37
C ASN A 49 6.26 11.98 4.76
N ILE A 50 6.73 10.93 4.08
CA ILE A 50 8.03 10.91 3.40
C ILE A 50 7.85 11.31 1.93
N PHE A 51 8.67 12.25 1.47
CA PHE A 51 8.77 12.61 0.04
C PHE A 51 9.06 11.36 -0.82
N ARG A 52 8.41 11.26 -1.98
CA ARG A 52 8.48 10.09 -2.91
C ARG A 52 7.87 8.79 -2.38
N VAL A 53 7.18 8.81 -1.25
CA VAL A 53 6.53 7.62 -0.70
C VAL A 53 5.02 7.78 -0.76
N PHE A 54 4.38 6.77 -1.35
CA PHE A 54 2.93 6.70 -1.51
C PHE A 54 2.38 5.43 -0.86
N ALA A 55 1.13 5.47 -0.41
CA ALA A 55 0.43 4.32 0.16
C ALA A 55 -0.95 4.12 -0.48
N TYR A 56 -1.35 2.85 -0.66
CA TYR A 56 -2.65 2.47 -1.22
C TYR A 56 -3.17 1.17 -0.60
N GLY A 57 -4.47 0.94 -0.77
CA GLY A 57 -5.18 -0.23 -0.26
C GLY A 57 -5.43 -0.18 1.23
N ASP A 58 -5.70 -1.36 1.80
CA ASP A 58 -6.08 -1.53 3.21
C ASP A 58 -5.04 -0.99 4.20
N VAL A 59 -3.78 -0.82 3.79
CA VAL A 59 -2.72 -0.29 4.69
C VAL A 59 -2.97 1.17 5.10
N GLN A 60 -3.73 1.93 4.32
CA GLN A 60 -4.11 3.31 4.58
C GLN A 60 -5.63 3.52 4.69
N ASP A 61 -6.44 2.48 4.41
CA ASP A 61 -7.91 2.52 4.49
C ASP A 61 -8.44 1.64 5.64
N PRO A 62 -8.60 2.20 6.85
CA PRO A 62 -9.24 1.49 7.95
C PRO A 62 -10.77 1.38 7.80
N ARG A 63 -11.39 2.09 6.84
CA ARG A 63 -12.84 2.26 6.78
C ARG A 63 -13.53 1.31 5.81
N TYR A 64 -13.10 1.28 4.55
CA TYR A 64 -13.81 0.52 3.52
C TYR A 64 -13.27 -0.91 3.40
N ARG A 65 -11.94 -1.08 3.30
CA ARG A 65 -11.28 -2.40 3.22
C ARG A 65 -11.93 -3.34 2.20
N GLN A 66 -12.30 -2.79 1.04
CA GLN A 66 -12.91 -3.53 -0.05
C GLN A 66 -11.91 -3.70 -1.18
N ALA A 67 -12.00 -4.83 -1.90
CA ALA A 67 -11.14 -5.08 -3.06
C ALA A 67 -11.23 -3.94 -4.10
N ILE A 68 -12.44 -3.40 -4.32
CA ILE A 68 -12.65 -2.32 -5.29
C ILE A 68 -12.09 -0.97 -4.82
N THR A 69 -12.20 -0.63 -3.53
CA THR A 69 -11.62 0.61 -2.99
C THR A 69 -10.10 0.52 -3.01
N GLY A 70 -9.54 -0.67 -2.73
CA GLY A 70 -8.12 -0.94 -2.89
C GLY A 70 -7.63 -0.73 -4.32
N ALA A 71 -8.31 -1.30 -5.31
CA ALA A 71 -7.98 -1.09 -6.72
C ALA A 71 -8.07 0.40 -7.14
N GLY A 72 -9.10 1.11 -6.66
CA GLY A 72 -9.24 2.55 -6.91
C GLY A 72 -8.05 3.36 -6.35
N SER A 73 -7.63 3.05 -5.13
CA SER A 73 -6.47 3.70 -4.51
C SER A 73 -5.13 3.38 -5.20
N GLU A 74 -4.99 2.21 -5.83
CA GLU A 74 -3.82 1.86 -6.63
C GLU A 74 -3.71 2.76 -7.87
N VAL A 75 -4.83 3.02 -8.56
CA VAL A 75 -4.86 3.94 -9.71
C VAL A 75 -4.53 5.37 -9.28
N MET A 76 -5.00 5.80 -8.10
CA MET A 76 -4.61 7.10 -7.54
C MET A 76 -3.10 7.20 -7.33
N VAL A 77 -2.48 6.18 -6.72
CA VAL A 77 -1.01 6.13 -6.54
C VAL A 77 -0.28 6.19 -7.86
N ALA A 78 -0.73 5.45 -8.87
CA ALA A 78 -0.09 5.43 -10.18
C ALA A 78 -0.05 6.83 -10.80
N ILE A 79 -1.19 7.55 -10.79
CA ILE A 79 -1.31 8.90 -11.33
C ILE A 79 -0.53 9.92 -10.48
N ASP A 80 -0.59 9.82 -9.16
CA ASP A 80 0.14 10.71 -8.25
C ASP A 80 1.66 10.55 -8.42
N SER A 81 2.12 9.30 -8.56
CA SER A 81 3.54 8.99 -8.79
C SER A 81 4.01 9.49 -10.15
N GLU A 82 3.20 9.31 -11.20
CA GLU A 82 3.49 9.80 -12.55
C GLU A 82 3.64 11.32 -12.57
N LYS A 83 2.63 12.05 -12.08
CA LYS A 83 2.66 13.52 -11.98
C LYS A 83 3.81 14.03 -11.12
N PHE A 84 4.16 13.29 -10.08
CA PHE A 84 5.28 13.61 -9.23
C PHE A 84 6.60 13.52 -9.99
N ILE A 85 6.81 12.44 -10.74
CA ILE A 85 8.00 12.24 -11.58
C ILE A 85 8.07 13.31 -12.68
N GLU A 86 6.96 13.60 -13.36
CA GLU A 86 6.91 14.63 -14.41
C GLU A 86 7.29 16.02 -13.91
N LYS A 87 6.87 16.39 -12.69
CA LYS A 87 7.25 17.67 -12.06
C LYS A 87 8.73 17.72 -11.68
N GLU A 88 9.32 16.57 -11.41
CA GLU A 88 10.71 16.40 -11.00
C GLU A 88 11.65 16.10 -12.19
N GLU A 89 11.17 16.15 -13.44
CA GLU A 89 12.01 16.15 -14.65
C GLU A 89 12.83 17.45 -14.74
N VAL A 90 13.81 17.53 -13.85
CA VAL A 90 15.05 18.29 -13.95
C VAL A 90 15.98 17.49 -14.86
N GLU A 91 16.68 18.18 -15.76
CA GLU A 91 17.59 17.64 -16.78
C GLU A 91 18.36 16.38 -16.31
N VAL A 92 18.07 15.23 -16.95
CA VAL A 92 18.93 14.05 -16.85
C VAL A 92 20.23 14.38 -17.58
N ASN A 93 21.21 14.91 -16.84
CA ASN A 93 22.57 15.09 -17.35
C ASN A 93 23.30 13.74 -17.29
N PRO A 94 23.58 13.07 -18.42
CA PRO A 94 24.11 11.71 -18.43
C PRO A 94 25.52 11.57 -17.83
N SER A 95 26.19 12.69 -17.52
CA SER A 95 27.53 12.72 -16.92
C SER A 95 27.56 12.65 -15.39
N ASN A 96 26.45 12.90 -14.68
CA ASN A 96 26.42 12.98 -13.20
C ASN A 96 25.52 11.93 -12.52
N THR A 97 25.01 10.94 -13.25
CA THR A 97 24.13 9.90 -12.69
C THR A 97 24.94 8.67 -12.26
N SER A 98 24.93 8.33 -10.97
CA SER A 98 25.60 7.12 -10.44
C SER A 98 24.92 5.79 -10.83
N TYR A 99 23.74 5.85 -11.48
CA TYR A 99 22.97 4.69 -11.91
C TYR A 99 22.48 4.84 -13.37
N PRO A 100 23.32 4.52 -14.36
CA PRO A 100 22.98 4.61 -15.78
C PRO A 100 21.96 3.54 -16.26
N GLN A 101 21.52 2.65 -15.37
CA GLN A 101 20.69 1.48 -15.71
C GLN A 101 19.17 1.74 -15.63
N LEU A 102 18.74 2.85 -15.02
CA LEU A 102 17.31 3.07 -14.72
C LEU A 102 16.48 3.57 -15.91
N SER A 103 17.10 4.02 -17.01
CA SER A 103 16.37 4.45 -18.22
C SER A 103 15.73 3.29 -18.99
N LEU A 104 16.05 2.03 -18.65
CA LEU A 104 15.62 0.84 -19.40
C LEU A 104 14.70 -0.12 -18.61
N VAL A 105 14.18 0.27 -17.46
CA VAL A 105 13.27 -0.60 -16.66
C VAL A 105 11.78 -0.30 -16.93
N ILE A 106 11.44 0.88 -17.44
CA ILE A 106 10.02 1.31 -17.60
C ILE A 106 9.34 0.71 -18.86
N ARG A 107 10.07 0.16 -19.84
CA ARG A 107 9.47 -0.26 -21.13
C ARG A 107 9.33 -1.77 -21.40
N ARG A 108 9.68 -2.68 -20.47
CA ARG A 108 9.65 -4.13 -20.78
C ARG A 108 8.91 -5.07 -19.83
N HIS A 109 8.20 -4.59 -18.81
CA HIS A 109 7.47 -5.48 -17.89
C HIS A 109 6.04 -5.01 -17.57
N TRP A 110 5.32 -4.57 -18.60
CA TRP A 110 3.85 -4.42 -18.56
C TRP A 110 3.12 -5.66 -19.07
N HIS A 111 3.76 -6.83 -19.08
CA HIS A 111 3.11 -8.09 -19.47
C HIS A 111 3.14 -9.09 -18.32
N THR A 112 1.93 -9.40 -17.85
CA THR A 112 1.53 -10.42 -16.88
C THR A 112 1.80 -10.12 -15.40
N CYS A 113 0.83 -9.46 -14.76
CA CYS A 113 0.47 -9.86 -13.39
C CYS A 113 -0.97 -10.37 -13.44
N SER A 114 -1.10 -11.69 -13.58
CA SER A 114 -2.38 -12.39 -13.52
C SER A 114 -3.04 -12.13 -12.17
N ILE A 115 -4.33 -11.86 -12.25
CA ILE A 115 -5.33 -11.95 -11.19
C ILE A 115 -5.23 -13.33 -10.52
N ALA A 116 -4.38 -13.48 -9.50
CA ALA A 116 -4.33 -14.69 -8.67
C ALA A 116 -3.58 -14.45 -7.36
N LYS A 117 -4.35 -14.50 -6.27
CA LYS A 117 -3.96 -14.80 -4.88
C LYS A 117 -3.29 -13.68 -4.07
N GLY A 118 -4.11 -13.05 -3.22
CA GLY A 118 -3.74 -12.62 -1.87
C GLY A 118 -2.82 -11.41 -1.77
N THR A 119 -3.41 -10.24 -1.50
CA THR A 119 -2.85 -9.17 -0.67
C THR A 119 -1.32 -9.02 -0.69
N ARG A 120 -0.78 -8.43 -1.76
CA ARG A 120 0.56 -7.85 -1.74
C ARG A 120 0.47 -6.34 -1.91
N CYS A 121 0.56 -5.65 -0.78
CA CYS A 121 0.87 -4.23 -0.70
C CYS A 121 2.28 -4.03 -1.24
N ARG A 122 2.45 -3.23 -2.30
CA ARG A 122 3.75 -2.97 -2.92
C ARG A 122 4.03 -1.48 -2.77
N ILE A 123 4.94 -1.10 -1.87
CA ILE A 123 5.38 0.29 -1.81
C ILE A 123 6.16 0.58 -3.10
N LEU A 124 5.65 1.51 -3.91
CA LEU A 124 6.35 2.02 -5.08
C LEU A 124 7.32 3.10 -4.61
N TYR A 125 8.60 2.88 -4.88
CA TYR A 125 9.64 3.90 -4.72
C TYR A 125 9.81 4.58 -6.08
N GLY A 126 9.57 5.89 -6.14
CA GLY A 126 9.88 6.75 -7.29
C GLY A 126 11.24 7.42 -7.13
#